data_AF-A0A6A7LFY0-F1
#
_entry.id   AF-A0A6A7LFY0-F1
#
_cell.length_a   1.000
_cell.length_b   1.000
_cell.length_c   1.000
_cell.angle_alpha   90.00
_cell.angle_beta   90.00
_cell.angle_gamma   90.00
#
_symmetry.space_group_name_H-M   'P 1'
#
loop_
_entity.id
_entity.type
_entity.pdbx_description
1 polymer ?
#
loop_
_entity_poly.entity_id
_entity_poly.type
_entity_poly.pdbx_seq_one_letter_code
_entity_poly.pdbx_strand_id
1 'polypeptide(L)'
;METTNNMPLLLKYVEKISNITDLLRTEYLSIYGLRFISASPACGLLYSTTNSPYFISGHLRFRGRDNGRYPFNYLEMIDTIFGKEDNTIEVCSGSVKGNSFTVDINPDTKPDLVTDGQELYEIPNDIFCRWRCDPPYNVNTAEKMYRTKLPNTQKLLKADARVCKVGSLMFLLLGQQNYQMCPPGV
;
A
#
# COMPACT_ATOMS: atom_id res chain seq x y z
N MET A 1 -26.80 -9.04 -37.83
CA MET A 1 -25.53 -8.68 -37.17
C MET A 1 -25.89 -8.15 -35.80
N GLU A 2 -25.79 -9.00 -34.78
CA GLU A 2 -25.93 -8.59 -33.39
C GLU A 2 -24.68 -7.80 -32.99
N THR A 3 -24.87 -6.52 -32.69
CA THR A 3 -23.85 -5.70 -32.03
C THR A 3 -23.80 -6.12 -30.57
N THR A 4 -22.87 -7.02 -30.23
CA THR A 4 -22.54 -7.32 -28.84
C THR A 4 -22.08 -6.04 -28.15
N ASN A 5 -22.90 -5.55 -27.22
CA ASN A 5 -22.57 -4.49 -26.28
C ASN A 5 -21.33 -4.91 -25.46
N ASN A 6 -20.15 -4.55 -25.95
CA ASN A 6 -18.93 -4.57 -25.16
C ASN A 6 -18.98 -3.39 -24.19
N MET A 7 -19.71 -3.57 -23.10
CA MET A 7 -19.54 -2.76 -21.91
C MET A 7 -18.06 -2.85 -21.48
N PRO A 8 -17.37 -1.73 -21.25
CA PRO A 8 -16.00 -1.75 -20.76
C PRO A 8 -15.90 -2.64 -19.51
N LEU A 9 -14.95 -3.58 -19.49
CA LEU A 9 -14.65 -4.48 -18.37
C LEU A 9 -14.58 -3.74 -17.02
N LEU A 10 -14.18 -2.47 -17.05
CA LEU A 10 -14.16 -1.55 -15.91
C LEU A 10 -15.53 -1.46 -15.19
N LEU A 11 -16.63 -1.35 -15.92
CA LEU A 11 -17.97 -1.21 -15.33
C LEU A 11 -18.48 -2.52 -14.70
N LYS A 12 -18.12 -3.69 -15.25
CA LYS A 12 -18.51 -4.99 -14.69
C LYS A 12 -17.89 -5.28 -13.31
N TYR A 13 -16.71 -4.74 -13.02
CA TYR A 13 -16.06 -4.90 -11.71
C TYR A 13 -16.55 -3.89 -10.69
N VAL A 14 -16.85 -2.65 -11.12
CA VAL A 14 -17.40 -1.60 -10.26
C VAL A 14 -18.80 -1.97 -9.74
N GLU A 15 -19.57 -2.77 -10.48
CA GLU A 15 -20.89 -3.26 -10.03
C GLU A 15 -20.84 -4.19 -8.80
N LYS A 16 -19.69 -4.73 -8.39
CA LYS A 16 -19.60 -5.73 -7.31
C LYS A 16 -19.05 -5.23 -5.97
N ILE A 17 -18.32 -4.11 -5.96
CA ILE A 17 -17.81 -3.50 -4.72
C ILE A 17 -18.57 -2.20 -4.51
N SER A 18 -19.66 -2.30 -3.75
CA SER A 18 -20.46 -1.12 -3.40
C SER A 18 -19.78 -0.27 -2.32
N ASN A 19 -18.89 -0.90 -1.54
CA ASN A 19 -18.25 -0.31 -0.38
C ASN A 19 -16.95 -1.04 -0.03
N ILE A 20 -15.92 -0.31 0.40
CA ILE A 20 -14.65 -0.90 0.87
C ILE A 20 -14.85 -1.82 2.07
N THR A 21 -15.94 -1.66 2.82
CA THR A 21 -16.26 -2.55 3.95
C THR A 21 -16.63 -3.96 3.52
N ASP A 22 -17.05 -4.16 2.27
CA ASP A 22 -17.34 -5.49 1.70
C ASP A 22 -16.05 -6.33 1.57
N LEU A 23 -14.88 -5.69 1.67
CA LEU A 23 -13.56 -6.31 1.56
C LEU A 23 -12.93 -6.63 2.93
N LEU A 24 -13.57 -6.21 4.03
CA LEU A 24 -13.04 -6.44 5.37
C LEU A 24 -13.19 -7.91 5.79
N ARG A 25 -12.14 -8.44 6.40
CA ARG A 25 -12.08 -9.77 7.02
C ARG A 25 -12.20 -9.73 8.54
N THR A 26 -12.27 -8.54 9.10
CA THR A 26 -12.43 -8.28 10.52
C THR A 26 -13.77 -7.61 10.80
N GLU A 27 -14.22 -7.72 12.05
CA GLU A 27 -15.41 -7.01 12.50
C GLU A 27 -15.16 -5.50 12.60
N TYR A 28 -16.23 -4.73 12.42
CA TYR A 28 -16.22 -3.29 12.60
C TYR A 28 -17.44 -2.84 13.40
N LEU A 29 -17.27 -1.73 14.12
CA LEU A 29 -18.35 -1.08 14.86
C LEU A 29 -18.97 0.02 14.02
N SER A 30 -20.30 0.07 13.90
CA SER A 30 -21.01 1.12 13.16
C SER A 30 -21.74 2.07 14.11
N ILE A 31 -21.38 3.35 14.08
CA ILE A 31 -22.00 4.41 14.90
C ILE A 31 -22.28 5.64 14.03
N TYR A 32 -23.53 6.09 13.94
CA TYR A 32 -23.92 7.29 13.18
C TYR A 32 -23.38 7.32 11.72
N GLY A 33 -23.32 6.18 11.05
CA GLY A 33 -22.79 6.08 9.68
C GLY A 33 -21.25 6.08 9.57
N LEU A 34 -20.53 6.11 10.68
CA LEU A 34 -19.10 5.85 10.76
C LEU A 34 -18.88 4.37 11.06
N ARG A 35 -17.97 3.74 10.32
CA ARG A 35 -17.54 2.36 10.56
C ARG A 35 -16.13 2.38 11.11
N PHE A 36 -15.94 1.83 12.30
CA PHE A 36 -14.69 1.81 13.04
C PHE A 36 -14.08 0.42 13.03
N ILE A 37 -12.84 0.32 12.60
CA ILE A 37 -12.10 -0.94 12.41
C ILE A 37 -10.87 -0.89 13.32
N SER A 38 -10.69 -1.94 14.13
CA SER A 38 -9.48 -2.06 14.95
C SER A 38 -8.25 -2.20 14.06
N ALA A 39 -7.18 -1.45 14.36
CA ALA A 39 -5.91 -1.56 13.65
C ALA A 39 -5.03 -2.74 14.14
N SER A 40 -5.59 -3.68 14.90
CA SER A 40 -4.86 -4.81 15.45
C SER A 40 -4.21 -5.68 14.35
N PRO A 41 -2.96 -6.17 14.52
CA PRO A 41 -2.13 -6.07 15.72
C PRO A 41 -1.24 -4.80 15.79
N ALA A 42 -1.40 -3.86 14.87
CA ALA A 42 -0.85 -2.53 15.06
C ALA A 42 -1.67 -1.76 16.11
N CYS A 43 -1.18 -0.59 16.53
CA CYS A 43 -1.87 0.27 17.49
C CYS A 43 -2.62 1.37 16.74
N GLY A 44 -3.93 1.47 16.90
CA GLY A 44 -4.70 2.54 16.29
C GLY A 44 -6.16 2.20 16.03
N LEU A 45 -6.80 3.09 15.30
CA LEU A 45 -8.18 2.98 14.87
C LEU A 45 -8.29 3.42 13.41
N LEU A 46 -8.86 2.57 12.58
CA LEU A 46 -9.25 2.91 11.22
C LEU A 46 -10.74 3.22 11.19
N TYR A 47 -11.16 4.02 10.22
CA TYR A 47 -12.55 4.34 9.99
C TYR A 47 -12.87 4.57 8.52
N SER A 48 -14.10 4.24 8.14
CA SER A 48 -14.69 4.59 6.84
C SER A 48 -15.99 5.36 7.07
N THR A 49 -16.30 6.26 6.14
CA THR A 49 -17.47 7.15 6.21
C THR A 49 -18.41 6.87 5.04
N THR A 50 -19.71 7.10 5.23
CA THR A 50 -20.72 6.91 4.17
C THR A 50 -20.52 7.85 2.97
N ASN A 51 -19.95 9.04 3.17
CA ASN A 51 -19.64 9.99 2.10
C ASN A 51 -18.32 9.69 1.36
N SER A 52 -17.51 8.76 1.85
CA SER A 52 -16.28 8.30 1.20
C SER A 52 -16.15 6.77 1.32
N PRO A 53 -17.09 6.00 0.75
CA PRO A 53 -17.22 4.57 1.00
C PRO A 53 -16.11 3.73 0.36
N TYR A 54 -15.23 4.34 -0.43
CA TYR A 54 -14.10 3.67 -1.08
C TYR A 54 -12.76 3.94 -0.37
N PHE A 55 -12.78 4.68 0.74
CA PHE A 55 -11.59 5.02 1.49
C PHE A 55 -11.70 4.57 2.95
N ILE A 56 -10.57 4.11 3.48
CA ILE A 56 -10.35 3.88 4.90
C ILE A 56 -9.30 4.88 5.36
N SER A 57 -9.68 5.69 6.32
CA SER A 57 -8.82 6.64 7.02
C SER A 57 -8.49 6.09 8.41
N GLY A 58 -7.59 6.72 9.15
CA GLY A 58 -7.34 6.29 10.52
C GLY A 58 -6.24 7.03 11.24
N HIS A 59 -6.17 6.75 12.53
CA HIS A 59 -5.07 7.15 13.40
C HIS A 59 -4.30 5.92 13.79
N LEU A 60 -3.07 5.81 13.27
CA LEU A 60 -2.18 4.69 13.51
C LEU A 60 -0.97 5.18 14.30
N ARG A 61 -0.51 4.36 15.24
CA ARG A 61 0.70 4.58 16.02
C ARG A 61 1.65 3.44 15.74
N PHE A 62 2.73 3.77 15.06
CA PHE A 62 3.74 2.79 14.70
C PHE A 62 5.05 3.03 15.44
N ARG A 63 5.78 1.93 15.63
CA ARG A 63 7.20 1.98 16.00
C ARG A 63 8.02 1.65 14.77
N GLY A 64 9.01 2.49 14.46
CA GLY A 64 9.96 2.22 13.39
C GLY A 64 10.70 0.91 13.64
N ARG A 65 11.13 0.26 12.55
CA ARG A 65 11.79 -1.04 12.58
C ARG A 65 12.95 -1.05 11.59
N ASP A 66 14.08 -1.63 12.00
CA ASP A 66 15.21 -2.02 11.14
C ASP A 66 15.61 -0.97 10.07
N ASN A 67 15.65 0.32 10.43
CA ASN A 67 16.12 1.44 9.60
C ASN A 67 15.57 1.48 8.16
N GLY A 68 14.26 1.70 8.02
CA GLY A 68 13.63 1.93 6.72
C GLY A 68 12.73 0.80 6.22
N ARG A 69 12.57 -0.27 7.01
CA ARG A 69 11.52 -1.26 6.78
C ARG A 69 10.17 -0.74 7.24
N TYR A 70 9.12 -1.41 6.76
CA TYR A 70 7.76 -1.24 7.26
C TYR A 70 7.73 -1.22 8.80
N PRO A 71 6.94 -0.31 9.38
CA PRO A 71 6.84 -0.24 10.84
C PRO A 71 6.26 -1.52 11.45
N PHE A 72 6.53 -1.70 12.75
CA PHE A 72 6.11 -2.91 13.46
C PHE A 72 4.60 -3.17 13.32
N ASN A 73 4.24 -4.41 13.00
CA ASN A 73 2.87 -4.91 12.77
C ASN A 73 2.08 -4.25 11.62
N TYR A 74 2.68 -3.38 10.80
CA TYR A 74 1.95 -2.73 9.70
C TYR A 74 1.40 -3.72 8.67
N LEU A 75 2.25 -4.59 8.12
CA LEU A 75 1.83 -5.59 7.13
C LEU A 75 0.85 -6.62 7.72
N GLU A 76 1.09 -7.03 8.96
CA GLU A 76 0.21 -7.98 9.66
C GLU A 76 -1.18 -7.39 9.95
N MET A 77 -1.25 -6.08 10.22
CA MET A 77 -2.51 -5.35 10.32
C MET A 77 -3.25 -5.37 8.99
N ILE A 78 -2.58 -5.05 7.88
CA ILE A 78 -3.20 -5.12 6.55
C ILE A 78 -3.76 -6.52 6.29
N ASP A 79 -2.96 -7.55 6.55
CA ASP A 79 -3.35 -8.94 6.32
C ASP A 79 -4.48 -9.41 7.26
N THR A 80 -4.55 -8.87 8.47
CA THR A 80 -5.66 -9.15 9.41
C THR A 80 -6.96 -8.50 8.96
N ILE A 81 -6.88 -7.26 8.46
CA ILE A 81 -8.05 -6.47 8.08
C ILE A 81 -8.61 -6.88 6.73
N PHE A 82 -7.75 -7.16 5.74
CA PHE A 82 -8.17 -7.45 4.36
C PHE A 82 -7.91 -8.90 3.94
N GLY A 83 -7.34 -9.72 4.82
CA GLY A 83 -6.90 -11.07 4.51
C GLY A 83 -5.50 -11.08 3.88
N LYS A 84 -4.85 -12.24 3.90
CA LYS A 84 -3.62 -12.46 3.14
C LYS A 84 -3.94 -12.59 1.65
N GLU A 85 -3.01 -12.13 0.82
CA GLU A 85 -3.07 -12.27 -0.62
C GLU A 85 -1.78 -12.93 -1.09
N ASP A 86 -1.88 -13.83 -2.06
CA ASP A 86 -0.72 -14.35 -2.76
C ASP A 86 -0.29 -13.36 -3.86
N ASN A 87 0.96 -13.48 -4.30
CA ASN A 87 1.49 -12.68 -5.41
C ASN A 87 1.33 -11.16 -5.17
N THR A 88 1.96 -10.71 -4.09
CA THR A 88 2.03 -9.31 -3.71
C THR A 88 3.36 -8.69 -4.13
N ILE A 89 3.35 -7.39 -4.35
CA ILE A 89 4.56 -6.59 -4.56
C ILE A 89 4.76 -5.61 -3.39
N GLU A 90 5.99 -5.53 -2.90
CA GLU A 90 6.44 -4.56 -1.90
C GLU A 90 7.40 -3.57 -2.53
N VAL A 91 7.07 -2.28 -2.50
CA VAL A 91 7.86 -1.22 -3.15
C VAL A 91 8.40 -0.23 -2.12
N CYS A 92 9.69 0.12 -2.22
CA CYS A 92 10.39 0.95 -1.23
C CYS A 92 10.35 0.36 0.18
N SER A 93 10.30 -0.96 0.30
CA SER A 93 10.06 -1.64 1.58
C SER A 93 11.33 -2.02 2.33
N GLY A 94 12.51 -1.73 1.75
CA GLY A 94 13.73 -2.45 2.05
C GLY A 94 13.49 -3.95 1.87
N SER A 95 14.05 -4.77 2.77
CA SER A 95 13.85 -6.21 2.74
C SER A 95 12.61 -6.64 3.54
N VAL A 96 11.65 -7.29 2.88
CA VAL A 96 10.50 -7.95 3.51
C VAL A 96 10.74 -9.46 3.55
N LYS A 97 10.40 -10.12 4.67
CA LYS A 97 10.44 -11.58 4.76
C LYS A 97 9.13 -12.15 4.22
N GLY A 98 9.18 -13.08 3.26
CA GLY A 98 8.00 -13.78 2.76
C GLY A 98 8.08 -14.11 1.28
N ASN A 99 6.92 -14.43 0.68
CA ASN A 99 6.77 -14.79 -0.73
C ASN A 99 6.30 -13.61 -1.60
N SER A 100 6.68 -12.38 -1.23
CA SER A 100 6.33 -11.17 -1.96
C SER A 100 7.45 -10.80 -2.93
N PHE A 101 7.11 -10.27 -4.10
CA PHE A 101 8.09 -9.68 -5.00
C PHE A 101 8.50 -8.31 -4.46
N THR A 102 9.80 -8.08 -4.28
CA THR A 102 10.32 -6.87 -3.64
C THR A 102 11.03 -5.96 -4.64
N VAL A 103 10.75 -4.66 -4.53
CA VAL A 103 11.36 -3.61 -5.35
C VAL A 103 11.91 -2.52 -4.44
N ASP A 104 13.20 -2.24 -4.58
CA ASP A 104 13.85 -1.17 -3.84
C ASP A 104 14.95 -0.50 -4.68
N ILE A 105 15.17 0.80 -4.46
CA ILE A 105 16.25 1.53 -5.14
C ILE A 105 17.62 1.20 -4.53
N ASN A 106 17.63 0.73 -3.28
CA ASN A 106 18.85 0.39 -2.56
C ASN A 106 19.21 -1.10 -2.77
N PRO A 107 20.27 -1.42 -3.54
CA PRO A 107 20.69 -2.79 -3.79
C PRO A 107 21.15 -3.53 -2.54
N ASP A 108 21.59 -2.82 -1.49
CA ASP A 108 22.06 -3.44 -0.24
C ASP A 108 20.92 -4.17 0.50
N THR A 109 19.67 -3.80 0.22
CA THR A 109 18.48 -4.47 0.77
C THR A 109 18.17 -5.79 0.08
N LYS A 110 18.87 -6.12 -1.02
CA LYS A 110 18.73 -7.33 -1.84
C LYS A 110 17.28 -7.58 -2.29
N PRO A 111 16.63 -6.62 -2.95
CA PRO A 111 15.29 -6.83 -3.49
C PRO A 111 15.35 -7.78 -4.70
N ASP A 112 14.19 -8.30 -5.11
CA ASP A 112 14.07 -9.09 -6.35
C ASP A 112 14.36 -8.25 -7.59
N LEU A 113 14.03 -6.94 -7.54
CA LEU A 113 14.34 -5.98 -8.58
C LEU A 113 14.88 -4.66 -7.98
N VAL A 114 16.07 -4.26 -8.42
CA VAL A 114 16.68 -2.97 -8.04
C VAL A 114 16.30 -1.92 -9.09
N THR A 115 15.30 -1.08 -8.80
CA THR A 115 14.83 -0.03 -9.71
C THR A 115 14.09 1.10 -8.98
N ASP A 116 13.74 2.18 -9.69
CA ASP A 116 12.86 3.22 -9.14
C ASP A 116 11.40 2.73 -9.14
N GLY A 117 10.81 2.67 -7.94
CA GLY A 117 9.41 2.28 -7.72
C GLY A 117 8.38 3.16 -8.44
N GLN A 118 8.79 4.34 -8.93
CA GLN A 118 7.96 5.25 -9.73
C GLN A 118 7.80 4.83 -11.20
N GLU A 119 8.57 3.83 -11.65
CA GLU A 119 8.64 3.44 -13.06
C GLU A 119 8.16 2.00 -13.28
N LEU A 120 8.79 1.05 -12.58
CA LEU A 120 8.51 -0.38 -12.64
C LEU A 120 8.48 -0.96 -14.07
N TYR A 121 9.20 -0.38 -15.05
CA TYR A 121 9.06 -0.72 -16.48
C TYR A 121 9.39 -2.18 -16.82
N GLU A 122 10.23 -2.82 -16.01
CA GLU A 122 10.62 -4.23 -16.17
C GLU A 122 9.53 -5.21 -15.70
N ILE A 123 8.50 -4.69 -15.02
CA ILE A 123 7.39 -5.48 -14.49
C ILE A 123 6.21 -5.43 -15.47
N PRO A 124 5.71 -6.59 -15.93
CA PRO A 124 4.49 -6.66 -16.75
C PRO A 124 3.25 -6.05 -16.07
N ASN A 125 2.29 -5.64 -16.89
CA ASN A 125 1.02 -5.10 -16.40
C ASN A 125 0.13 -6.20 -15.80
N ASP A 126 -0.76 -5.82 -14.88
CA ASP A 126 -1.84 -6.66 -14.37
C ASP A 126 -1.41 -8.03 -13.80
N ILE A 127 -0.24 -8.11 -13.16
CA ILE A 127 0.26 -9.37 -12.60
C ILE A 127 0.00 -9.50 -11.11
N PHE A 128 0.10 -8.42 -10.33
CA PHE A 128 0.01 -8.50 -8.87
C PHE A 128 -1.43 -8.37 -8.34
N CYS A 129 -1.73 -9.09 -7.26
CA CYS A 129 -3.05 -9.04 -6.60
C CYS A 129 -3.09 -8.01 -5.44
N ARG A 130 -1.93 -7.52 -5.02
CA ARG A 130 -1.79 -6.51 -3.97
C ARG A 130 -0.47 -5.76 -4.12
N TRP A 131 -0.52 -4.46 -3.91
CA TRP A 131 0.66 -3.62 -3.82
C TRP A 131 0.71 -2.90 -2.50
N ARG A 132 1.92 -2.83 -1.94
CA ARG A 132 2.20 -2.12 -0.71
C ARG A 132 3.45 -1.29 -0.91
N CYS A 133 3.47 -0.08 -0.38
CA CYS A 133 4.61 0.82 -0.52
C CYS A 133 4.86 1.68 0.70
N ASP A 134 6.13 1.81 1.07
CA ASP A 134 6.61 2.62 2.20
C ASP A 134 7.75 3.57 1.77
N PRO A 135 7.47 4.57 0.92
CA PRO A 135 8.52 5.46 0.43
C PRO A 135 9.04 6.37 1.56
N PRO A 136 10.20 7.04 1.42
CA PRO A 136 10.54 8.14 2.31
C PRO A 136 9.46 9.22 2.28
N TYR A 137 9.13 9.77 3.45
CA TYR A 137 8.05 10.76 3.64
C TYR A 137 8.55 12.20 3.62
N ASN A 138 9.86 12.40 3.76
CA ASN A 138 10.48 13.74 3.76
C ASN A 138 11.82 13.73 3.01
N VAL A 139 12.23 14.91 2.57
CA VAL A 139 13.46 15.14 1.79
C VAL A 139 14.70 14.67 2.54
N ASN A 140 14.81 14.98 3.83
CA ASN A 140 15.97 14.64 4.64
C ASN A 140 16.20 13.11 4.72
N THR A 141 15.14 12.32 4.93
CA THR A 141 15.22 10.87 4.95
C THR A 141 15.49 10.30 3.55
N ALA A 142 14.86 10.83 2.51
CA ALA A 142 15.11 10.43 1.12
C ALA A 142 16.59 10.60 0.75
N GLU A 143 17.17 11.76 1.07
CA GLU A 143 18.56 12.09 0.73
C GLU A 143 19.57 11.33 1.59
N LYS A 144 19.38 11.29 2.92
CA LYS A 144 20.37 10.70 3.83
C LYS A 144 20.34 9.18 3.84
N MET A 145 19.15 8.58 4.01
CA MET A 145 19.04 7.13 4.14
C MET A 145 19.04 6.41 2.79
N TYR A 146 18.35 6.98 1.80
CA TYR A 146 18.09 6.30 0.54
C TYR A 146 18.86 6.91 -0.65
N ARG A 147 19.58 8.01 -0.44
CA ARG A 147 20.38 8.72 -1.46
C ARG A 147 19.59 9.02 -2.73
N THR A 148 18.32 9.37 -2.57
CA THR A 148 17.40 9.67 -3.66
C THR A 148 16.63 10.96 -3.38
N LYS A 149 15.95 11.47 -4.40
CA LYS A 149 14.98 12.56 -4.23
C LYS A 149 13.71 12.02 -3.59
N LEU A 150 12.98 12.87 -2.88
CA LEU A 150 11.66 12.53 -2.36
C LEU A 150 10.76 12.03 -3.52
N PRO A 151 10.26 10.78 -3.47
CA PRO A 151 9.44 10.23 -4.55
C PRO A 151 8.14 11.00 -4.76
N ASN A 152 7.69 11.05 -6.00
CA ASN A 152 6.39 11.61 -6.33
C ASN A 152 5.29 10.57 -6.11
N THR A 153 4.41 10.81 -5.13
CA THR A 153 3.29 9.93 -4.79
C THR A 153 2.40 9.58 -5.98
N GLN A 154 2.12 10.52 -6.88
CA GLN A 154 1.27 10.24 -8.05
C GLN A 154 1.98 9.31 -9.03
N LYS A 155 3.30 9.41 -9.18
CA LYS A 155 4.06 8.49 -10.03
C LYS A 155 4.07 7.08 -9.44
N LEU A 156 4.29 6.94 -8.12
CA LEU A 156 4.19 5.66 -7.42
C LEU A 156 2.83 5.00 -7.65
N LEU A 157 1.74 5.74 -7.39
CA LEU A 157 0.38 5.21 -7.58
C LEU A 157 0.06 4.85 -9.04
N LYS A 158 0.60 5.58 -10.01
CA LYS A 158 0.44 5.27 -11.44
C LYS A 158 1.21 4.03 -11.86
N ALA A 159 2.45 3.87 -11.39
CA ALA A 159 3.25 2.70 -11.66
C ALA A 159 2.60 1.45 -11.07
N ASP A 160 2.08 1.57 -9.84
CA ASP A 160 1.33 0.50 -9.18
C ASP A 160 0.05 0.12 -9.93
N ALA A 161 -0.83 1.09 -10.20
CA ALA A 161 -2.10 0.83 -10.87
C ALA A 161 -1.94 0.13 -12.23
N ARG A 162 -0.76 0.23 -12.85
CA ARG A 162 -0.40 -0.50 -14.07
C ARG A 162 -0.02 -1.96 -13.80
N VAL A 163 0.74 -2.26 -12.76
CA VAL A 163 1.26 -3.62 -12.49
C VAL A 163 0.28 -4.47 -11.67
N CYS A 164 -0.67 -3.85 -10.98
CA CYS A 164 -1.71 -4.53 -10.22
C CYS A 164 -2.93 -4.85 -11.09
N LYS A 165 -3.53 -6.02 -10.87
CA LYS A 165 -4.79 -6.42 -11.51
C LYS A 165 -5.92 -5.47 -11.12
N VAL A 166 -6.84 -5.21 -12.04
CA VAL A 166 -8.10 -4.50 -11.74
C VAL A 166 -8.81 -5.15 -10.54
N GLY A 167 -9.16 -4.34 -9.55
CA GLY A 167 -9.80 -4.78 -8.30
C GLY A 167 -8.82 -5.12 -7.17
N SER A 168 -7.51 -5.05 -7.40
CA SER A 168 -6.50 -5.21 -6.36
C SER A 168 -6.56 -4.07 -5.34
N LEU A 169 -6.14 -4.37 -4.10
CA LEU A 169 -5.96 -3.35 -3.06
C LEU A 169 -4.53 -2.79 -3.10
N MET A 170 -4.44 -1.46 -3.08
CA MET A 170 -3.19 -0.71 -3.09
C MET A 170 -3.01 0.00 -1.75
N PHE A 171 -1.88 -0.22 -1.07
CA PHE A 171 -1.58 0.38 0.22
C PHE A 171 -0.34 1.27 0.13
N LEU A 172 -0.55 2.58 0.20
CA LEU A 172 0.54 3.54 0.30
C LEU A 172 0.65 4.06 1.73
N LEU A 173 1.76 3.74 2.40
CA LEU A 173 2.07 4.29 3.70
C LEU A 173 2.69 5.67 3.54
N LEU A 174 2.00 6.70 4.05
CA LEU A 174 2.52 8.05 4.14
C LEU A 174 2.50 8.50 5.60
N GLY A 175 3.60 9.05 6.07
CA GLY A 175 3.69 9.69 7.38
C GLY A 175 3.62 11.21 7.29
N GLN A 176 3.32 11.85 8.41
CA GLN A 176 3.64 13.27 8.56
C GLN A 176 5.16 13.46 8.42
N GLN A 177 5.58 14.46 7.63
CA GLN A 177 6.98 14.65 7.23
C GLN A 177 7.96 14.66 8.42
N ASN A 178 7.53 15.16 9.58
CA ASN A 178 8.36 15.32 10.78
C ASN A 178 8.51 14.05 11.65
N TYR A 179 7.81 12.97 11.33
CA TYR A 179 7.72 11.78 12.20
C TYR A 179 8.42 10.54 11.63
N GLN A 180 9.11 10.65 10.49
CA GLN A 180 9.92 9.55 9.99
C GLN A 180 11.24 9.46 10.76
N MET A 181 11.54 8.29 11.31
CA MET A 181 12.82 8.02 11.95
C MET A 181 13.94 8.13 10.91
N CYS A 182 14.88 9.05 11.15
CA CYS A 182 16.13 9.16 10.42
C CYS A 182 17.26 9.05 11.46
N PRO A 183 17.92 7.88 11.61
CA PRO A 183 18.93 7.71 12.64
C PRO A 183 20.06 8.75 12.50
N PRO A 184 20.74 9.13 13.60
CA PRO A 184 21.95 9.95 13.51
C PRO A 184 23.07 9.21 12.78
N GLY A 185 23.75 9.89 11.85
CA GLY A 185 24.93 9.33 11.16
C GLY A 185 24.63 8.43 9.96
N VAL A 186 23.37 8.33 9.53
CA VAL A 186 23.01 7.83 8.18
C VAL A 186 23.15 8.95 7.16
#